data_AF-A0AAW6D6C8-F1
#
_entry.id   AF-A0AAW6D6C8-F1
#
_cell.length_a   1.000
_cell.length_b   1.000
_cell.length_c   1.000
_cell.angle_alpha   90.00
_cell.angle_beta   90.00
_cell.angle_gamma   90.00
#
_symmetry.space_group_name_H-M   'P 1'
#
loop_
_entity.id
_entity.type
_entity.pdbx_description
1 polymer ?
#
loop_
_entity_poly.entity_id
_entity_poly.type
_entity_poly.pdbx_seq_one_letter_code
_entity_poly.pdbx_strand_id
1 'polypeptide(L)'
;MGRTAGSKNKKQKRRSEKLLVAKTMPPLYHTLPGEEFDNDKSQVYAWIKNQPDLIQWLWRQLGSAGYIVYNSETGQWKGADYDD
;
A
#
# COMPACT_ATOMS: atom_id res chain seq x y z
N MET A 1 12.89 46.33 -8.15
CA MET A 1 11.85 45.38 -7.69
C MET A 1 12.11 44.03 -8.35
N GLY A 2 12.93 43.17 -7.72
CA GLY A 2 13.23 41.83 -8.20
C GLY A 2 12.40 40.81 -7.43
N ARG A 3 11.59 40.02 -8.15
CA ARG A 3 10.63 39.05 -7.62
C ARG A 3 11.38 37.93 -6.89
N THR A 4 11.03 37.68 -5.63
CA THR A 4 11.49 36.53 -4.85
C THR A 4 10.84 35.25 -5.38
N ALA A 5 11.64 34.37 -5.99
CA ALA A 5 11.21 33.03 -6.32
C ALA A 5 11.07 32.22 -5.03
N GLY A 6 9.83 32.03 -4.56
CA GLY A 6 9.53 31.13 -3.45
C GLY A 6 9.91 29.70 -3.83
N SER A 7 11.00 29.20 -3.26
CA SER A 7 11.34 27.78 -3.30
C SER A 7 10.27 27.00 -2.56
N LYS A 8 9.38 26.32 -3.29
CA LYS A 8 8.41 25.38 -2.72
C LYS A 8 9.19 24.22 -2.10
N ASN A 9 9.41 24.27 -0.80
CA ASN A 9 9.91 23.14 -0.02
C ASN A 9 8.99 21.94 -0.27
N LYS A 10 9.40 21.04 -1.15
CA LYS A 10 8.75 19.76 -1.40
C LYS A 10 8.92 18.95 -0.12
N LYS A 11 7.99 19.05 0.84
CA LYS A 11 7.97 18.22 2.05
C LYS A 11 8.11 16.77 1.58
N GLN A 12 9.27 16.17 1.78
CA GLN A 12 9.46 14.75 1.55
C GLN A 12 8.41 14.04 2.41
N LYS A 13 7.44 13.38 1.77
CA LYS A 13 6.49 12.52 2.49
C LYS A 13 7.34 11.50 3.25
N ARG A 14 7.38 11.60 4.58
CA ARG A 14 7.98 10.56 5.44
C ARG A 14 7.26 9.27 5.09
N ARG A 15 7.94 8.39 4.37
CA ARG A 15 7.42 7.04 4.09
C ARG A 15 7.33 6.32 5.43
N SER A 16 6.25 5.57 5.63
CA SER A 16 6.07 4.80 6.87
C SER A 16 7.22 3.81 7.03
N GLU A 17 7.72 3.65 8.26
CA GLU A 17 8.78 2.68 8.59
C GLU A 17 8.36 1.25 8.23
N LYS A 18 7.05 0.96 8.24
CA LYS A 18 6.46 -0.32 7.83
C LYS A 18 6.73 -0.68 6.38
N LEU A 19 6.99 0.29 5.52
CA LEU A 19 7.35 0.06 4.12
C LEU A 19 8.82 -0.35 3.96
N LEU A 20 9.66 -0.20 4.99
CA LEU A 20 11.09 -0.50 4.89
C LEU A 20 11.35 -2.00 4.72
N VAL A 21 10.46 -2.87 5.22
CA VAL A 21 10.57 -4.33 5.01
C VAL A 21 10.58 -4.68 3.52
N ALA A 22 9.91 -3.90 2.67
CA ALA A 22 9.95 -4.12 1.22
C ALA A 22 11.37 -4.04 0.62
N LYS A 23 12.31 -3.35 1.29
CA LYS A 23 13.71 -3.29 0.85
C LYS A 23 14.47 -4.60 1.05
N THR A 24 13.98 -5.49 1.91
CA THR A 24 14.59 -6.80 2.18
C THR A 24 13.96 -7.91 1.35
N MET A 25 13.10 -7.55 0.38
CA MET A 25 12.49 -8.51 -0.53
C MET A 25 13.58 -9.19 -1.37
N PRO A 26 13.64 -10.54 -1.39
CA PRO A 26 14.60 -11.24 -2.23
C PRO A 26 14.23 -11.07 -3.72
N PRO A 27 15.12 -11.48 -4.65
CA PRO A 27 14.75 -11.58 -6.06
C PRO A 27 13.60 -12.56 -6.25
N LEU A 28 12.47 -12.08 -6.78
CA LEU A 28 11.24 -12.85 -6.96
C LEU A 28 10.64 -12.54 -8.33
N TYR A 29 9.99 -13.52 -8.94
CA TYR A 29 9.30 -13.35 -10.20
C TYR A 29 7.90 -12.76 -9.99
N HIS A 30 7.64 -11.64 -10.66
CA HIS A 30 6.28 -11.10 -10.74
C HIS A 30 5.44 -11.87 -11.76
N THR A 31 6.06 -12.19 -12.90
CA THR A 31 5.58 -13.14 -13.92
C THR A 31 6.66 -14.20 -14.09
N LEU A 32 6.28 -15.48 -14.08
CA LEU A 32 7.26 -16.55 -14.26
C LEU A 32 7.81 -16.54 -15.69
N PRO A 33 9.12 -16.80 -15.89
CA PRO A 33 9.70 -16.84 -17.22
C PRO A 33 8.99 -17.87 -18.11
N GLY A 34 8.46 -17.43 -19.25
CA GLY A 34 7.78 -18.30 -20.20
C GLY A 34 6.31 -18.60 -19.90
N GLU A 35 5.73 -18.01 -18.85
CA GLU A 35 4.30 -18.08 -18.56
C GLU A 35 3.63 -16.71 -18.71
N GLU A 36 2.31 -16.72 -18.94
CA GLU A 36 1.50 -15.52 -18.83
C GLU A 36 1.37 -15.09 -17.36
N PHE A 37 1.10 -13.80 -17.17
CA PHE A 37 0.93 -13.26 -15.83
C PHE A 37 -0.29 -13.88 -15.14
N ASP A 38 -0.06 -14.36 -13.91
CA ASP A 38 -1.08 -14.94 -13.05
C ASP A 38 -0.88 -14.41 -11.62
N ASN A 39 -1.94 -13.84 -11.04
CA ASN A 39 -1.94 -13.25 -9.70
C ASN A 39 -1.57 -14.29 -8.63
N ASP A 40 -1.99 -15.54 -8.78
CA ASP A 40 -1.79 -16.59 -7.80
C ASP A 40 -0.39 -17.20 -7.88
N LYS A 41 0.23 -17.12 -9.06
CA LYS A 41 1.62 -17.58 -9.27
C LYS A 41 2.67 -16.51 -8.97
N SER A 42 2.26 -15.25 -8.81
CA SER A 42 3.19 -14.15 -8.57
C SER A 42 3.89 -14.31 -7.22
N GLN A 43 5.19 -14.63 -7.27
CA GLN A 43 6.01 -14.78 -6.07
C GLN A 43 6.11 -13.47 -5.28
N VAL A 44 6.08 -12.34 -5.99
CA VAL A 44 6.03 -11.00 -5.39
C VAL A 44 4.78 -10.83 -4.52
N TYR A 45 3.60 -11.19 -5.04
CA TYR A 45 2.36 -11.08 -4.27
C TYR A 45 2.32 -12.06 -3.10
N ALA A 46 2.78 -13.30 -3.30
CA ALA A 46 2.91 -14.26 -2.23
C ALA A 46 3.82 -13.72 -1.10
N TRP A 47 4.95 -13.11 -1.44
CA TRP A 47 5.86 -12.53 -0.46
C TRP A 47 5.25 -11.34 0.28
N ILE A 48 4.60 -10.41 -0.44
CA ILE A 48 3.93 -9.23 0.15
C ILE A 48 2.82 -9.67 1.12
N LYS A 49 2.01 -10.66 0.74
CA LYS A 49 0.95 -11.23 1.60
C LYS A 49 1.49 -11.74 2.94
N ASN A 50 2.73 -12.23 2.94
CA ASN A 50 3.41 -12.73 4.14
C ASN A 50 4.07 -11.66 5.00
N GLN A 51 4.09 -10.38 4.59
CA GLN A 51 4.67 -9.29 5.37
C GLN A 51 3.60 -8.56 6.21
N PRO A 52 3.49 -8.81 7.53
CA PRO A 52 2.43 -8.22 8.35
C PRO A 52 2.49 -6.68 8.38
N ASP A 53 3.68 -6.09 8.35
CA ASP A 53 3.87 -4.63 8.33
C ASP A 53 3.29 -3.97 7.07
N LEU A 54 3.47 -4.61 5.90
CA LEU A 54 2.95 -4.11 4.63
C LEU A 54 1.43 -4.23 4.59
N ILE A 55 0.89 -5.36 5.05
CA ILE A 55 -0.56 -5.58 5.12
C ILE A 55 -1.21 -4.57 6.07
N GLN A 56 -0.63 -4.34 7.23
CA GLN A 56 -1.12 -3.35 8.18
C GLN A 56 -1.03 -1.92 7.63
N TRP A 57 0.04 -1.60 6.90
CA TRP A 57 0.17 -0.32 6.22
C TRP A 57 -0.92 -0.14 5.16
N LEU A 58 -1.17 -1.16 4.33
CA LEU A 58 -2.17 -1.13 3.27
C LEU A 58 -3.58 -0.93 3.84
N TRP A 59 -3.97 -1.73 4.83
CA TRP A 59 -5.27 -1.58 5.50
C TRP A 59 -5.47 -0.18 6.09
N ARG A 60 -4.43 0.40 6.72
CA ARG A 60 -4.47 1.78 7.22
C ARG A 60 -4.62 2.80 6.10
N GLN A 61 -3.98 2.60 4.95
CA GLN A 61 -4.15 3.47 3.80
C GLN A 61 -5.56 3.39 3.23
N LEU A 62 -6.14 2.19 3.12
CA LEU A 62 -7.52 2.01 2.65
C LEU A 62 -8.52 2.75 3.55
N GLY A 63 -8.39 2.61 4.87
CA GLY A 63 -9.24 3.34 5.81
C GLY A 63 -9.01 4.85 5.78
N SER A 64 -7.74 5.30 5.74
CA SER A 64 -7.42 6.73 5.67
C SER A 64 -7.88 7.40 4.37
N ALA A 65 -7.97 6.64 3.27
CA ALA A 65 -8.45 7.14 1.99
C ALA A 65 -9.98 7.02 1.83
N GLY A 66 -10.67 6.43 2.81
CA GLY A 66 -12.12 6.29 2.81
C GLY A 66 -12.66 5.14 1.97
N TYR A 67 -11.82 4.21 1.50
CA TYR A 67 -12.28 3.04 0.74
C TYR A 67 -12.96 1.98 1.62
N ILE A 68 -12.60 1.94 2.90
CA ILE A 68 -13.21 1.05 3.89
C ILE A 68 -13.62 1.84 5.12
N VAL A 69 -14.75 1.44 5.70
CA VAL A 69 -15.37 2.08 6.86
C VAL A 69 -15.48 1.07 8.00
N TYR A 70 -15.13 1.50 9.20
CA TYR A 70 -15.28 0.72 10.42
C TYR A 70 -16.68 0.93 11.01
N ASN A 71 -17.39 -0.16 11.28
CA ASN A 71 -18.62 -0.15 12.06
C ASN A 71 -18.30 -0.46 13.53
N SER A 72 -18.52 0.52 14.41
CA SER A 72 -18.26 0.36 15.85
C SER A 72 -19.24 -0.55 16.58
N GLU A 73 -20.43 -0.75 16.05
CA GLU A 73 -21.46 -1.63 16.65
C GLU A 73 -21.15 -3.10 16.40
N THR A 74 -20.68 -3.44 15.20
CA THR A 74 -20.35 -4.83 14.82
C THR A 74 -18.87 -5.17 14.93
N GLY A 75 -17.99 -4.16 15.02
CA GLY A 75 -16.53 -4.34 14.98
C GLY A 75 -15.98 -4.71 13.60
N GLN A 76 -16.81 -4.62 12.55
CA GLN A 76 -16.45 -5.04 11.20
C GLN A 76 -15.97 -3.86 10.34
N TRP A 77 -15.16 -4.18 9.34
CA TRP A 77 -14.78 -3.26 8.27
C TRP A 77 -15.55 -3.62 7.02
N LYS A 78 -16.13 -2.63 6.34
CA LYS A 78 -16.83 -2.79 5.07
C LYS A 78 -16.28 -1.84 4.01
N GLY A 79 -16.48 -2.16 2.74
CA GLY A 79 -16.24 -1.19 1.66
C GLY A 79 -17.18 0.01 1.81
N ALA A 80 -16.70 1.20 1.44
CA ALA A 80 -17.52 2.41 1.51
C ALA A 80 -18.78 2.31 0.63
N ASP A 81 -18.65 1.66 -0.53
CA ASP A 81 -19.71 1.53 -1.54
C ASP A 81 -20.42 0.16 -1.48
N TYR A 82 -20.28 -0.61 -0.39
CA TYR A 82 -20.85 -1.97 -0.34
C TYR A 82 -22.39 -1.99 -0.31
N ASP A 83 -22.99 -0.93 0.24
CA ASP A 83 -24.45 -0.82 0.40
C ASP A 83 -25.10 0.18 -0.59
N ASP A 84 -24.34 0.72 -1.56
CA ASP A 84 -24.79 1.69 -2.58
C ASP A 84 -25.32 1.01 -3.86
#